data_AF-A0A6G1SVE7-F1
#
_entry.id   AF-A0A6G1SVE7-F1
#
_cell.length_a   1.000
_cell.length_b   1.000
_cell.length_c   1.000
_cell.angle_alpha   90.00
_cell.angle_beta   90.00
_cell.angle_gamma   90.00
#
_symmetry.space_group_name_H-M   'P 1'
#
loop_
_entity.id
_entity.type
_entity.pdbx_description
1 polymer ?
#
loop_
_entity_poly.entity_id
_entity_poly.type
_entity_poly.pdbx_seq_one_letter_code
_entity_poly.pdbx_strand_id
1 'polypeptide(L)'
;MAREAPGAREVDHDGLVEMARELQQALGAPRRAAQIPDGLSLLDVLVTHPSLVPYVRPLFRDGHYARAVEEGQKALIAHVQDRASSHLDGVPLMLTTFSEKKPLLAVNDLVTRVERDEQLGYMHILEGMVLMARNVRAHNHRQLDTAEKALSLLHLTDHLFQVVDAAVVPAGQPKPSPTQTTPVHSPHDHRRGPGRRG
;
A
#
# COMPACT_ATOMS: atom_id res chain seq x y z
N MET A 1 -35.35 -41.02 -31.01
CA MET A 1 -35.49 -41.15 -29.54
C MET A 1 -34.38 -40.35 -28.90
N ALA A 2 -34.68 -39.15 -28.41
CA ALA A 2 -33.71 -38.26 -27.77
C ALA A 2 -33.60 -38.63 -26.27
N ARG A 3 -32.37 -38.78 -25.77
CA ARG A 3 -32.09 -38.98 -24.35
C ARG A 3 -32.14 -37.63 -23.64
N GLU A 4 -32.99 -37.51 -22.62
CA GLU A 4 -33.04 -36.35 -21.73
C GLU A 4 -31.78 -36.27 -20.86
N ALA A 5 -31.30 -35.05 -20.64
CA ALA A 5 -30.16 -34.74 -19.76
C ALA A 5 -30.58 -34.81 -18.28
N PRO A 6 -29.70 -35.25 -17.35
CA PRO A 6 -30.04 -35.38 -15.95
C PRO A 6 -30.30 -34.00 -15.31
N GLY A 7 -31.42 -33.93 -14.58
CA GLY A 7 -32.02 -32.72 -14.04
C GLY A 7 -31.07 -31.84 -13.24
N ALA A 8 -31.22 -30.53 -13.44
CA ALA A 8 -30.72 -29.53 -12.52
C ALA A 8 -31.28 -29.86 -11.12
N ARG A 9 -30.38 -30.07 -10.15
CA ARG A 9 -30.79 -30.25 -8.75
C ARG A 9 -31.59 -29.02 -8.36
N GLU A 10 -32.86 -29.23 -8.04
CA GLU A 10 -33.74 -28.22 -7.50
C GLU A 10 -33.06 -27.59 -6.29
N VAL A 11 -32.91 -26.27 -6.32
CA VAL A 11 -32.28 -25.55 -5.22
C VAL A 11 -33.26 -25.62 -4.05
N ASP A 12 -32.87 -26.30 -2.98
CA ASP A 12 -33.61 -26.32 -1.73
C ASP A 12 -33.60 -24.91 -1.12
N HIS A 13 -34.60 -24.12 -1.49
CA HIS A 13 -34.75 -22.75 -1.04
C HIS A 13 -34.98 -22.69 0.47
N ASP A 14 -35.62 -23.70 1.07
CA ASP A 14 -35.84 -23.76 2.51
C ASP A 14 -34.52 -24.04 3.24
N GLY A 15 -33.69 -24.95 2.73
CA GLY A 15 -32.34 -25.20 3.23
C GLY A 15 -31.41 -23.98 3.11
N LEU A 16 -31.53 -23.18 2.04
CA LEU A 16 -30.78 -21.93 1.90
C LEU A 16 -31.25 -20.84 2.87
N VAL A 17 -32.55 -20.76 3.13
CA VAL A 17 -33.12 -19.80 4.10
C VAL A 17 -32.72 -20.16 5.52
N GLU A 18 -32.69 -21.45 5.88
CA GLU A 18 -32.22 -21.91 7.18
C GLU A 18 -30.72 -21.69 7.34
N MET A 19 -29.90 -22.00 6.33
CA MET A 19 -28.46 -21.68 6.37
C MET A 19 -28.20 -20.17 6.47
N ALA A 20 -29.01 -19.33 5.80
CA ALA A 20 -28.92 -17.88 5.93
C ALA A 20 -29.36 -17.37 7.31
N ARG A 21 -30.37 -18.01 7.93
CA ARG A 21 -30.76 -17.75 9.33
C ARG A 21 -29.69 -18.17 10.31
N GLU A 22 -29.09 -19.34 10.13
CA GLU A 22 -27.98 -19.83 10.94
C GLU A 22 -26.77 -18.91 10.81
N LEU A 23 -26.45 -18.44 9.60
CA LEU A 23 -25.43 -17.42 9.38
C LEU A 23 -25.81 -16.10 10.06
N GLN A 24 -27.07 -15.64 9.94
CA GLN A 24 -27.55 -14.43 10.61
C GLN A 24 -27.56 -14.56 12.13
N GLN A 25 -27.77 -15.75 12.69
CA GLN A 25 -27.70 -16.01 14.13
C GLN A 25 -26.25 -16.09 14.60
N ALA A 26 -25.38 -16.75 13.82
CA ALA A 26 -23.94 -16.81 14.08
C ALA A 26 -23.26 -15.42 13.94
N LEU A 27 -23.75 -14.58 13.03
CA LEU A 27 -23.34 -13.18 12.84
C LEU A 27 -24.12 -12.20 13.73
N GLY A 28 -25.27 -12.62 14.26
CA GLY A 28 -26.24 -11.82 15.04
C GLY A 28 -26.10 -11.99 16.55
N ALA A 29 -25.25 -12.90 17.03
CA ALA A 29 -24.56 -12.65 18.28
C ALA A 29 -23.75 -11.37 18.06
N PRO A 30 -23.87 -10.32 18.89
CA PRO A 30 -22.93 -9.22 18.81
C PRO A 30 -21.56 -9.87 18.98
N ARG A 31 -20.78 -9.98 17.89
CA ARG A 31 -19.32 -10.02 17.99
C ARG A 31 -19.06 -8.89 18.93
N ARG A 32 -18.70 -9.19 20.18
CA ARG A 32 -18.64 -8.23 21.27
C ARG A 32 -17.86 -7.07 20.69
N ALA A 33 -18.56 -6.02 20.25
CA ALA A 33 -17.91 -4.97 19.49
C ALA A 33 -16.92 -4.46 20.50
N ALA A 34 -15.63 -4.65 20.24
CA ALA A 34 -14.62 -4.28 21.21
C ALA A 34 -14.96 -2.85 21.59
N GLN A 35 -15.40 -2.64 22.83
CA GLN A 35 -15.93 -1.35 23.22
C GLN A 35 -14.75 -0.39 23.09
N ILE A 36 -14.87 0.55 22.17
CA ILE A 36 -13.86 1.58 22.00
C ILE A 36 -13.83 2.31 23.35
N PRO A 37 -12.66 2.39 24.01
CA PRO A 37 -12.56 3.06 25.29
C PRO A 37 -13.12 4.48 25.22
N ASP A 38 -13.74 4.93 26.32
CA ASP A 38 -14.35 6.26 26.39
C ASP A 38 -13.36 7.35 25.97
N GLY A 39 -13.79 8.21 25.05
CA GLY A 39 -12.98 9.31 24.53
C GLY A 39 -12.06 8.97 23.35
N LEU A 40 -12.01 7.71 22.91
CA LEU A 40 -11.30 7.31 21.68
C LEU A 40 -12.27 7.16 20.50
N SER A 41 -11.80 7.52 19.31
CA SER A 41 -12.46 7.16 18.05
C SER A 41 -11.88 5.87 17.48
N LEU A 42 -12.56 5.24 16.54
CA LEU A 42 -12.04 4.05 15.85
C LEU A 42 -10.72 4.34 15.11
N LEU A 43 -10.55 5.58 14.62
CA LEU A 43 -9.26 6.04 14.09
C LEU A 43 -8.16 5.99 15.15
N ASP A 44 -8.45 6.45 16.37
CA ASP A 44 -7.45 6.50 17.46
C ASP A 44 -7.02 5.11 17.93
N VAL A 45 -7.88 4.11 17.74
CA VAL A 45 -7.59 2.70 18.07
C VAL A 45 -6.82 2.00 16.94
N LEU A 46 -7.18 2.26 15.68
CA LEU A 46 -6.62 1.55 14.53
C LEU A 46 -5.37 2.20 13.94
N VAL A 47 -5.17 3.50 14.17
CA VAL A 47 -4.06 4.28 13.61
C VAL A 47 -3.27 4.88 14.76
N THR A 48 -2.16 4.23 15.09
CA THR A 48 -1.41 4.42 16.33
C THR A 48 0.04 4.81 16.09
N HIS A 49 0.56 4.62 14.88
CA HIS A 49 1.95 4.85 14.57
C HIS A 49 2.32 6.34 14.75
N PRO A 50 3.34 6.66 15.57
CA PRO A 50 3.62 8.04 15.98
C PRO A 50 4.05 8.94 14.81
N SER A 51 4.69 8.38 13.78
CA SER A 51 5.08 9.13 12.58
C SER A 51 3.93 9.32 11.58
N LEU A 52 2.79 8.64 11.76
CA LEU A 52 1.63 8.73 10.87
C LEU A 52 0.54 9.63 11.47
N VAL A 53 0.25 9.45 12.76
CA VAL A 53 -0.83 10.11 13.49
C VAL A 53 -0.89 11.63 13.28
N PRO A 54 0.21 12.40 13.36
CA PRO A 54 0.18 13.86 13.20
C PRO A 54 -0.35 14.33 11.85
N TYR A 55 -0.16 13.53 10.79
CA TYR A 55 -0.57 13.88 9.44
C TYR A 55 -2.04 13.57 9.16
N VAL A 56 -2.58 12.53 9.80
CA VAL A 56 -3.89 11.96 9.40
C VAL A 56 -5.01 12.30 10.37
N ARG A 57 -4.71 12.38 11.68
CA ARG A 57 -5.72 12.59 12.72
C ARG A 57 -6.51 13.90 12.59
N PRO A 58 -5.88 15.08 12.40
CA PRO A 58 -6.65 16.32 12.25
C PRO A 58 -7.53 16.30 11.00
N LEU A 59 -6.96 15.90 9.85
CA LEU A 59 -7.70 15.84 8.59
C LEU A 59 -8.90 14.88 8.63
N PHE A 60 -8.72 13.71 9.23
CA PHE A 60 -9.79 12.72 9.33
C PHE A 60 -10.94 13.22 10.22
N ARG A 61 -10.62 13.85 11.36
CA ARG A 61 -11.63 14.39 12.29
C ARG A 61 -12.42 15.55 11.68
N ASP A 62 -11.80 16.33 10.80
CA ASP A 62 -12.45 17.43 10.07
C ASP A 62 -13.22 16.96 8.82
N GLY A 63 -13.31 15.63 8.60
CA GLY A 63 -14.03 15.05 7.46
C GLY A 63 -13.26 15.10 6.13
N HIS A 64 -11.98 15.48 6.16
CA HIS A 64 -11.09 15.51 4.99
C HIS A 64 -10.47 14.13 4.70
N TYR A 65 -11.31 13.10 4.56
CA TYR A 65 -10.91 11.70 4.47
C TYR A 65 -9.91 11.41 3.34
N ALA A 66 -10.18 11.90 2.12
CA ALA A 66 -9.29 11.70 0.99
C ALA A 66 -7.91 12.33 1.21
N ARG A 67 -7.87 13.53 1.81
CA ARG A 67 -6.61 14.22 2.16
C ARG A 67 -5.88 13.50 3.29
N ALA A 68 -6.59 12.97 4.28
CA ALA A 68 -5.98 12.20 5.36
C ALA A 68 -5.23 10.99 4.80
N VAL A 69 -5.82 10.26 3.84
CA VAL A 69 -5.16 9.13 3.17
C VAL A 69 -3.95 9.60 2.36
N GLU A 70 -4.09 10.68 1.58
CA GLU A 70 -2.99 11.22 0.76
C GLU A 70 -1.78 11.64 1.61
N GLU A 71 -2.01 12.39 2.69
CA GLU A 71 -0.94 12.82 3.60
C GLU A 71 -0.32 11.64 4.35
N GLY A 72 -1.12 10.64 4.74
CA GLY A 72 -0.61 9.40 5.32
C GLY A 72 0.31 8.62 4.37
N GLN A 73 -0.06 8.54 3.09
CA GLN A 73 0.75 7.89 2.05
C GLN A 73 2.05 8.66 1.79
N LYS A 74 2.02 10.00 1.75
CA LYS A 74 3.23 10.84 1.65
C LYS A 74 4.16 10.61 2.84
N ALA A 75 3.61 10.55 4.05
CA ALA A 75 4.38 10.27 5.25
C ALA A 75 5.04 8.89 5.18
N LEU A 76 4.34 7.86 4.69
CA LEU A 76 4.93 6.52 4.50
C LEU A 76 6.08 6.52 3.50
N ILE A 77 5.94 7.23 2.37
CA ILE A 77 7.00 7.35 1.36
C ILE A 77 8.25 8.00 1.97
N ALA A 78 8.08 9.13 2.67
CA ALA A 78 9.18 9.81 3.35
C ALA A 78 9.85 8.91 4.39
N HIS A 79 9.05 8.18 5.17
CA HIS A 79 9.56 7.24 6.18
C HIS A 79 10.42 6.13 5.56
N VAL A 80 10.01 5.58 4.40
CA VAL A 80 10.81 4.60 3.65
C VAL A 80 12.10 5.22 3.13
N GLN A 81 12.06 6.44 2.57
CA GLN A 81 13.26 7.15 2.10
C GLN A 81 14.29 7.32 3.22
N ASP A 82 13.83 7.77 4.39
CA ASP A 82 14.67 7.99 5.56
C ASP A 82 15.29 6.68 6.04
N ARG A 83 14.47 5.63 6.21
CA ARG A 83 14.93 4.32 6.68
C ARG A 83 15.90 3.64 5.70
N ALA A 84 15.69 3.82 4.40
CA ALA A 84 16.54 3.26 3.35
C ALA A 84 17.73 4.17 2.98
N SER A 85 17.81 5.40 3.51
CA SER A 85 18.76 6.43 3.05
C SER A 85 18.74 6.60 1.51
N SER A 86 17.55 6.64 0.92
CA SER A 86 17.34 6.65 -0.53
C SER A 86 16.75 7.96 -1.00
N HIS A 87 17.22 8.45 -2.16
CA HIS A 87 16.64 9.60 -2.86
C HIS A 87 15.61 9.21 -3.92
N LEU A 88 15.35 7.90 -4.08
CA LEU A 88 14.31 7.42 -4.99
C LEU A 88 12.93 7.81 -4.44
N ASP A 89 11.96 7.89 -5.34
CA ASP A 89 10.58 8.20 -5.00
C ASP A 89 9.64 7.30 -5.80
N GLY A 90 8.40 7.19 -5.36
CA GLY A 90 7.35 6.47 -6.05
C GLY A 90 7.58 4.96 -6.09
N VAL A 91 7.13 4.33 -7.18
CA VAL A 91 7.33 2.91 -7.44
C VAL A 91 8.81 2.49 -7.43
N PRO A 92 9.74 3.23 -8.07
CA PRO A 92 11.16 2.92 -8.00
C PRO A 92 11.71 2.79 -6.59
N LEU A 93 11.24 3.61 -5.64
CA LEU A 93 11.65 3.52 -4.24
C LEU A 93 11.28 2.17 -3.64
N MET A 94 10.02 1.74 -3.78
CA MET A 94 9.53 0.52 -3.16
C MET A 94 10.18 -0.73 -3.76
N LEU A 95 10.26 -0.79 -5.09
CA LEU A 95 10.88 -1.92 -5.80
C LEU A 95 12.37 -2.05 -5.50
N THR A 96 13.09 -0.93 -5.35
CA THR A 96 14.52 -0.97 -5.01
C THR A 96 14.74 -1.32 -3.55
N THR A 97 13.98 -0.67 -2.66
CA THR A 97 14.18 -0.80 -1.20
C THR A 97 13.89 -2.20 -0.72
N PHE A 98 12.81 -2.82 -1.20
CA PHE A 98 12.35 -4.13 -0.73
C PHE A 98 12.62 -5.25 -1.74
N SER A 99 13.55 -5.07 -2.69
CA SER A 99 13.86 -6.12 -3.67
C SER A 99 14.30 -7.43 -3.00
N GLU A 100 13.89 -8.58 -3.54
CA GLU A 100 14.30 -9.90 -3.01
C GLU A 100 15.84 -10.11 -3.10
N LYS A 101 16.48 -9.55 -4.14
CA LYS A 101 17.88 -9.85 -4.47
C LYS A 101 18.88 -8.96 -3.73
N LYS A 102 18.62 -7.65 -3.69
CA LYS A 102 19.50 -6.65 -3.09
C LYS A 102 18.65 -5.56 -2.41
N PRO A 103 17.93 -5.92 -1.32
CA PRO A 103 17.11 -4.94 -0.63
C PRO A 103 17.97 -3.93 0.11
N LEU A 104 17.52 -2.69 0.18
CA LEU A 104 18.02 -1.70 1.13
C LEU A 104 17.46 -1.98 2.54
N LEU A 105 16.23 -2.50 2.60
CA LEU A 105 15.55 -2.93 3.82
C LEU A 105 14.97 -4.34 3.64
N ALA A 106 15.30 -5.23 4.56
CA ALA A 106 14.76 -6.59 4.61
C ALA A 106 13.73 -6.69 5.73
N VAL A 107 12.52 -7.16 5.41
CA VAL A 107 11.42 -7.34 6.38
C VAL A 107 11.63 -8.57 7.27
N ASN A 108 12.52 -9.48 6.86
CA ASN A 108 12.91 -10.71 7.55
C ASN A 108 14.33 -11.12 7.10
N ASP A 109 14.77 -12.36 7.43
CA ASP A 109 16.14 -12.82 7.19
C ASP A 109 16.45 -13.24 5.73
N LEU A 110 15.44 -13.38 4.86
CA LEU A 110 15.55 -13.75 3.43
C LEU A 110 16.26 -15.10 3.15
N VAL A 111 16.37 -15.97 4.14
CA VAL A 111 17.04 -17.28 4.06
C VAL A 111 16.12 -18.27 3.35
N THR A 112 14.87 -18.36 3.78
CA THR A 112 13.92 -19.34 3.28
C THR A 112 13.14 -18.81 2.08
N ARG A 113 12.52 -19.71 1.31
CA ARG A 113 11.60 -19.31 0.24
C ARG A 113 10.41 -18.52 0.79
N VAL A 114 9.86 -18.95 1.93
CA VAL A 114 8.72 -18.29 2.56
C VAL A 114 9.06 -16.85 2.94
N GLU A 115 10.25 -16.63 3.51
CA GLU A 115 10.76 -15.29 3.85
C GLU A 115 10.91 -14.40 2.61
N ARG A 116 11.45 -14.96 1.51
CA ARG A 116 11.57 -14.22 0.25
C ARG A 116 10.22 -13.91 -0.40
N ASP A 117 9.27 -14.83 -0.32
CA ASP A 117 7.90 -14.62 -0.80
C ASP A 117 7.19 -13.53 0.03
N GLU A 118 7.43 -13.48 1.35
CA GLU A 118 6.91 -12.42 2.24
C GLU A 118 7.52 -11.05 1.91
N GLN A 119 8.84 -10.97 1.73
CA GLN A 119 9.53 -9.75 1.28
C GLN A 119 8.94 -9.24 -0.04
N LEU A 120 8.76 -10.13 -1.02
CA LEU A 120 8.18 -9.80 -2.31
C LEU A 120 6.72 -9.32 -2.17
N GLY A 121 5.96 -9.96 -1.28
CA GLY A 121 4.60 -9.57 -0.94
C GLY A 121 4.52 -8.13 -0.43
N TYR A 122 5.35 -7.79 0.57
CA TYR A 122 5.37 -6.43 1.12
C TYR A 122 5.89 -5.40 0.11
N MET A 123 6.88 -5.75 -0.71
CA MET A 123 7.35 -4.90 -1.81
C MET A 123 6.18 -4.51 -2.74
N HIS A 124 5.36 -5.47 -3.16
CA HIS A 124 4.23 -5.21 -4.07
C HIS A 124 3.06 -4.50 -3.38
N ILE A 125 2.80 -4.75 -2.10
CA ILE A 125 1.79 -3.99 -1.35
C ILE A 125 2.19 -2.51 -1.25
N LEU A 126 3.46 -2.23 -0.93
CA LEU A 126 3.99 -0.87 -0.87
C LEU A 126 3.97 -0.18 -2.23
N GLU A 127 4.38 -0.89 -3.30
CA GLU A 127 4.26 -0.42 -4.67
C GLU A 127 2.81 -0.04 -5.02
N GLY A 128 1.86 -0.95 -4.75
CA GLY A 128 0.43 -0.72 -4.99
C GLY A 128 -0.12 0.47 -4.20
N MET A 129 0.33 0.65 -2.96
CA MET A 129 -0.06 1.79 -2.13
C MET A 129 0.39 3.12 -2.73
N VAL A 130 1.61 3.18 -3.25
CA VAL A 130 2.15 4.37 -3.92
C VAL A 130 1.43 4.67 -5.24
N LEU A 131 1.11 3.64 -6.03
CA LEU A 131 0.32 3.80 -7.25
C LEU A 131 -1.08 4.32 -6.96
N MET A 132 -1.69 3.88 -5.86
CA MET A 132 -3.00 4.35 -5.41
C MET A 132 -2.96 5.85 -5.03
N ALA A 133 -1.89 6.30 -4.39
CA ALA A 133 -1.70 7.70 -4.00
C ALA A 133 -1.64 8.64 -5.22
N ARG A 134 -1.02 8.17 -6.31
CA ARG A 134 -0.82 8.95 -7.55
C ARG A 134 -2.05 8.92 -8.49
N ASN A 135 -3.16 8.30 -8.07
CA ASN A 135 -4.36 8.13 -8.88
C ASN A 135 -5.46 9.14 -8.48
N VAL A 136 -5.72 10.17 -9.31
CA VAL A 136 -6.96 10.96 -9.49
C VAL A 136 -7.70 11.56 -8.26
N ARG A 137 -7.24 11.39 -7.01
CA ARG A 137 -7.94 11.93 -5.82
C ARG A 137 -7.92 13.46 -5.73
N ALA A 138 -6.94 14.11 -6.37
CA ALA A 138 -6.87 15.58 -6.49
C ALA A 138 -7.69 16.16 -7.65
N HIS A 139 -8.09 15.36 -8.65
CA HIS A 139 -8.71 15.87 -9.89
C HIS A 139 -10.22 15.63 -9.97
N ASN A 140 -10.78 14.75 -9.13
CA ASN A 140 -12.23 14.55 -9.03
C ASN A 140 -12.73 14.82 -7.60
N HIS A 141 -12.97 16.09 -7.28
CA HIS A 141 -13.61 16.58 -6.04
C HIS A 141 -14.96 15.88 -5.70
N ARG A 142 -15.52 15.09 -6.61
CA ARG A 142 -16.78 14.34 -6.46
C ARG A 142 -16.63 12.93 -5.91
N GLN A 143 -15.44 12.32 -5.90
CA GLN A 143 -15.23 11.03 -5.24
C GLN A 143 -14.56 11.27 -3.89
N LEU A 144 -15.37 11.72 -2.93
CA LEU A 144 -14.97 11.76 -1.52
C LEU A 144 -14.83 10.32 -1.06
N ASP A 145 -13.67 9.93 -0.53
CA ASP A 145 -13.60 8.69 0.23
C ASP A 145 -14.58 8.78 1.40
N THR A 146 -15.33 7.71 1.64
CA THR A 146 -16.10 7.59 2.88
C THR A 146 -15.15 7.46 4.07
N ALA A 147 -15.64 7.76 5.26
CA ALA A 147 -14.87 7.60 6.49
C ALA A 147 -14.34 6.16 6.65
N GLU A 148 -15.17 5.17 6.32
CA GLU A 148 -14.84 3.74 6.43
C GLU A 148 -13.71 3.35 5.46
N LYS A 149 -13.80 3.81 4.21
CA LYS A 149 -12.77 3.53 3.21
C LYS A 149 -11.44 4.20 3.59
N ALA A 150 -11.47 5.46 4.00
CA ALA A 150 -10.27 6.15 4.44
C ALA A 150 -9.65 5.49 5.67
N LEU A 151 -10.47 5.10 6.66
CA LEU A 151 -10.00 4.41 7.85
C LEU A 151 -9.33 3.07 7.51
N SER A 152 -9.89 2.32 6.57
CA SER A 152 -9.33 1.04 6.11
C SER A 152 -7.96 1.23 5.46
N LEU A 153 -7.83 2.25 4.61
CA LEU A 153 -6.56 2.60 3.96
C LEU A 153 -5.53 3.15 4.96
N LEU A 154 -5.97 3.94 5.93
CA LEU A 154 -5.10 4.46 6.99
C LEU A 154 -4.62 3.35 7.93
N HIS A 155 -5.47 2.37 8.26
CA HIS A 155 -5.05 1.22 9.05
C HIS A 155 -4.03 0.35 8.30
N LEU A 156 -4.22 0.13 6.99
CA LEU A 156 -3.19 -0.52 6.17
C LEU A 156 -1.89 0.31 6.14
N THR A 157 -2.01 1.63 6.03
CA THR A 157 -0.84 2.52 6.08
C THR A 157 -0.09 2.37 7.41
N ASP A 158 -0.82 2.35 8.53
CA ASP A 158 -0.27 2.14 9.88
C ASP A 158 0.49 0.81 9.98
N HIS A 159 -0.10 -0.28 9.49
CA HIS A 159 0.56 -1.59 9.43
C HIS A 159 1.87 -1.53 8.62
N LEU A 160 1.86 -0.86 7.47
CA LEU A 160 3.06 -0.73 6.64
C LEU A 160 4.16 0.10 7.31
N PHE A 161 3.83 1.12 8.10
CA PHE A 161 4.82 1.80 8.94
C PHE A 161 5.49 0.84 9.92
N GLN A 162 4.72 -0.02 10.59
CA GLN A 162 5.27 -1.02 11.53
C GLN A 162 6.19 -2.01 10.82
N VAL A 163 5.84 -2.45 9.61
CA VAL A 163 6.70 -3.31 8.78
C VAL A 163 8.02 -2.62 8.43
N VAL A 164 7.97 -1.35 8.02
CA VAL A 164 9.17 -0.56 7.69
C VAL A 164 10.03 -0.30 8.92
N ASP A 165 9.43 -0.09 10.09
CA ASP A 165 10.14 0.07 11.36
C ASP A 165 10.88 -1.21 11.75
N ALA A 166 10.23 -2.37 11.61
CA ALA A 166 10.82 -3.67 11.91
C ALA A 166 11.90 -4.11 10.92
N ALA A 167 11.86 -3.61 9.67
CA ALA A 167 12.80 -4.02 8.62
C ALA A 167 14.25 -3.62 8.93
N VAL A 168 15.21 -4.50 8.69
CA VAL A 168 16.63 -4.26 9.00
C VAL A 168 17.43 -3.95 7.75
N VAL A 169 18.52 -3.18 7.92
CA VAL A 169 19.51 -3.01 6.85
C VAL A 169 20.36 -4.28 6.79
N PRO A 170 20.36 -5.04 5.68
CA PRO A 170 21.12 -6.28 5.58
C PRO A 170 22.63 -6.06 5.77
N ALA A 171 23.27 -6.87 6.61
CA ALA A 171 24.71 -6.77 6.84
C ALA A 171 25.50 -7.04 5.54
N GLY A 172 26.45 -6.16 5.20
CA GLY A 172 27.38 -6.34 4.08
C GLY A 172 27.09 -5.53 2.81
N GLN A 173 26.11 -4.62 2.80
CA GLN A 173 25.92 -3.70 1.68
C GLN A 173 26.64 -2.36 1.91
N PRO A 174 27.44 -1.86 0.95
CA PRO A 174 27.99 -0.51 1.05
C PRO A 174 26.84 0.51 1.04
N LYS A 175 26.86 1.48 1.97
CA LYS A 175 25.95 2.63 1.94
C LYS A 175 25.96 3.22 0.52
N PRO A 176 24.80 3.50 -0.10
CA PRO A 176 24.80 4.20 -1.38
C PRO A 176 25.47 5.55 -1.19
N SER A 177 26.59 5.76 -1.89
CA SER A 177 27.29 7.04 -1.89
C SER A 177 26.37 8.12 -2.45
N PRO A 178 26.28 9.31 -1.83
CA PRO A 178 25.67 10.45 -2.49
C PRO A 178 26.56 10.78 -3.69
N THR A 179 25.93 11.16 -4.80
CA THR A 179 26.53 11.62 -6.08
C THR A 179 26.66 10.54 -7.16
N GLN A 180 25.67 10.53 -8.07
CA GLN A 180 25.92 10.49 -9.51
C GLN A 180 24.71 11.15 -10.20
N THR A 181 24.75 12.48 -10.27
CA THR A 181 24.03 13.25 -11.30
C THR A 181 24.54 12.76 -12.65
N THR A 182 23.76 11.94 -13.35
CA THR A 182 24.00 11.65 -14.77
C THR A 182 23.73 12.93 -15.58
N PRO A 183 24.60 13.32 -16.52
CA PRO A 183 24.30 14.42 -17.42
C PRO A 183 23.21 13.99 -18.40
N VAL A 184 22.21 14.85 -18.58
CA VAL A 184 21.18 14.73 -19.62
C VAL A 184 21.87 14.64 -20.98
N HIS A 185 21.72 13.49 -21.63
CA HIS A 185 22.14 13.28 -23.01
C HIS A 185 21.12 13.98 -23.93
N SER A 186 21.50 15.10 -24.53
CA SER A 186 20.74 15.68 -25.65
C SER A 186 20.80 14.75 -26.86
N PRO A 187 19.70 14.55 -27.62
CA PRO A 187 19.74 13.78 -28.85
C PRO A 187 20.40 14.58 -29.97
N HIS A 188 21.28 13.89 -30.71
CA HIS A 188 22.00 14.35 -31.89
C HIS A 188 21.11 15.05 -32.94
N ASP A 189 21.55 16.24 -33.38
CA ASP A 189 21.20 16.82 -34.67
C ASP A 189 22.08 16.19 -35.76
N HIS A 190 21.44 15.63 -36.78
CA HIS A 190 22.07 15.07 -37.96
C HIS A 190 21.77 15.97 -39.16
N ARG A 191 22.70 16.86 -39.53
CA ARG A 191 22.79 17.37 -40.92
C ARG A 191 24.22 17.51 -41.42
N ARG A 192 24.55 16.60 -42.35
CA ARG A 192 25.28 16.74 -43.63
C ARG A 192 25.79 18.17 -43.94
N GLY A 193 26.99 18.43 -44.45
CA GLY A 193 28.06 17.64 -45.06
C GLY A 193 29.20 18.61 -45.49
N PRO A 194 30.31 18.14 -46.10
CA PRO A 194 31.50 18.96 -46.33
C PRO A 194 31.44 19.70 -47.68
N GLY A 195 31.86 20.97 -47.72
CA GLY A 195 31.84 21.74 -48.97
C GLY A 195 32.55 23.09 -48.96
N ARG A 196 33.84 23.02 -49.33
CA ARG A 196 34.63 24.00 -50.10
C ARG A 196 35.37 25.15 -49.40
N ARG A 197 36.67 25.14 -49.70
CA ARG A 197 37.71 26.15 -49.62
C ARG A 197 37.31 27.48 -50.28
N GLY A 198 37.89 28.55 -49.76
CA GLY A 198 37.92 29.91 -50.31
C GLY A 198 38.47 30.83 -49.25
#